data_AF-A0A5E7UMD9-F1
#
_entry.id   AF-A0A5E7UMD9-F1
#
_cell.length_a   1.000
_cell.length_b   1.000
_cell.length_c   1.000
_cell.angle_alpha   90.00
_cell.angle_beta   90.00
_cell.angle_gamma   90.00
#
_symmetry.space_group_name_H-M   'P 1'
#
loop_
_entity.id
_entity.type
_entity.pdbx_description
1 polymer ?
#
loop_
_entity_poly.entity_id
_entity_poly.type
_entity_poly.pdbx_seq_one_letter_code
_entity_poly.pdbx_strand_id
1 'polypeptide(L)'
;MNPELTEEEMRRALFGADEPAAQEDAPAVQKPVADVVITPPAKVAEKKKVAKAFTPRLRVTLRVGNEFEGKMHEIVHEADTLSTLLAEQEATKAARKKFRFVEVVSTQSM
;
A
#
# COMPACT_ATOMS: atom_id res chain seq x y z
N MET A 1 42.56 29.10 2.01
CA MET A 1 43.31 27.99 2.62
C MET A 1 42.32 26.85 2.74
N ASN A 2 42.28 25.95 1.74
CA ASN A 2 41.40 24.79 1.77
C ASN A 2 42.16 23.68 2.50
N PRO A 3 41.71 23.18 3.65
CA PRO A 3 42.25 21.95 4.18
C PRO A 3 41.72 20.83 3.27
N GLU A 4 42.62 20.20 2.51
CA GLU A 4 42.31 18.94 1.85
C GLU A 4 42.10 17.89 2.95
N LEU A 5 40.89 17.86 3.52
CA LEU A 5 40.47 16.79 4.42
C LEU A 5 40.52 15.49 3.62
N THR A 6 41.16 14.51 4.21
CA THR A 6 41.28 13.18 3.61
C THR A 6 39.88 12.56 3.49
N GLU A 7 39.66 11.73 2.47
CA GLU A 7 38.36 11.07 2.24
C GLU A 7 37.90 10.28 3.49
N GLU A 8 38.84 9.68 4.21
CA GLU A 8 38.56 8.95 5.45
C GLU A 8 38.01 9.86 6.57
N GLU A 9 38.46 11.11 6.66
CA GLU A 9 37.92 12.09 7.61
C GLU A 9 36.52 12.55 7.21
N MET A 10 36.26 12.75 5.91
CA MET A 10 34.92 13.07 5.41
C MET A 10 33.94 11.93 5.71
N ARG A 11 34.38 10.69 5.50
CA ARG A 11 33.57 9.50 5.79
C ARG A 11 33.28 9.36 7.28
N ARG A 12 34.29 9.58 8.14
CA ARG A 12 34.13 9.54 9.60
C ARG A 12 33.18 10.62 10.12
N ALA A 13 33.19 11.82 9.54
CA ALA A 13 32.28 12.92 9.92
C ALA A 13 30.83 12.67 9.46
N LEU A 14 30.63 12.10 8.28
CA LEU A 14 29.30 11.84 7.72
C LEU A 14 28.62 10.60 8.33
N PHE A 15 29.39 9.55 8.60
CA PHE A 15 28.85 8.24 8.94
C PHE A 15 29.29 7.72 10.32
N GLY A 16 30.16 8.43 11.03
CA GLY A 16 30.73 7.98 12.30
C GLY A 16 31.91 7.03 12.10
N ALA A 17 32.67 6.76 13.18
CA ALA A 17 33.72 5.75 13.13
C ALA A 17 33.08 4.35 13.10
N ASP A 18 33.41 3.56 12.07
CA ASP A 18 33.23 2.10 12.11
C ASP A 18 34.21 1.54 13.15
N GLU A 19 33.81 1.56 14.42
CA GLU A 19 34.47 0.77 15.45
C GLU A 19 34.19 -0.70 15.12
N PRO A 20 35.21 -1.55 14.89
CA PRO A 20 34.97 -2.97 14.82
C PRO A 20 34.52 -3.41 16.21
N ALA A 21 33.20 -3.58 16.38
CA ALA A 21 32.65 -4.23 17.54
C ALA A 21 33.39 -5.56 17.70
N ALA A 22 34.18 -5.62 18.77
CA ALA A 22 34.91 -6.81 19.15
C ALA A 22 33.91 -7.97 19.14
N GLN A 23 34.25 -8.99 18.36
CA GLN A 23 33.64 -10.30 18.48
C GLN A 23 33.86 -10.78 19.91
N GLU A 24 32.82 -10.71 20.73
CA GLU A 24 32.73 -11.55 21.92
C GLU A 24 31.93 -12.79 21.56
N ASP A 25 32.69 -13.86 21.34
CA ASP A 25 32.22 -15.24 21.31
C ASP A 25 31.42 -15.57 22.57
N ALA A 26 30.15 -15.96 22.40
CA ALA A 26 29.44 -16.76 23.39
C ALA A 26 28.42 -17.69 22.67
N PRO A 27 28.59 -19.02 22.70
CA PRO A 27 27.62 -19.94 22.14
C PRO A 27 26.57 -20.26 23.21
N ALA A 28 25.43 -19.56 23.18
CA ALA A 28 24.28 -19.93 24.00
C ALA A 28 23.42 -20.99 23.27
N VAL A 29 23.89 -22.23 23.41
CA VAL A 29 23.18 -23.51 23.41
C VAL A 29 21.68 -23.45 23.09
N GLN A 30 21.34 -23.94 21.90
CA GLN A 30 20.03 -24.46 21.57
C GLN A 30 19.74 -25.70 22.43
N LYS A 31 18.63 -25.72 23.17
CA LYS A 31 17.93 -26.96 23.51
C LYS A 31 16.42 -26.77 23.33
N PRO A 32 15.76 -27.62 22.53
CA PRO A 32 14.32 -27.60 22.32
C PRO A 32 13.66 -28.38 23.45
N VAL A 33 12.61 -27.82 24.06
CA VAL A 33 11.69 -28.60 24.88
C VAL A 33 10.30 -28.36 24.31
N ALA A 34 9.96 -29.19 23.33
CA ALA A 34 8.57 -29.47 23.02
C ALA A 34 8.04 -30.34 24.16
N ASP A 35 7.01 -29.86 24.86
CA ASP A 35 5.91 -30.75 25.17
C ASP A 35 4.59 -30.04 24.98
N VAL A 36 3.70 -30.80 24.37
CA VAL A 36 2.51 -30.41 23.65
C VAL A 36 1.36 -30.33 24.66
N VAL A 37 0.74 -29.16 24.76
CA VAL A 37 -0.67 -29.08 25.19
C VAL A 37 -1.41 -28.24 24.16
N ILE A 38 -1.79 -28.89 23.06
CA ILE A 38 -2.75 -28.35 22.11
C ILE A 38 -4.13 -28.43 22.77
N THR A 39 -4.54 -27.34 23.43
CA THR A 39 -5.97 -27.10 23.65
C THR A 39 -6.63 -26.84 22.30
N PRO A 40 -7.71 -27.54 21.91
CA PRO A 40 -8.41 -27.21 20.68
C PRO A 40 -9.06 -25.83 20.84
N PRO A 41 -8.77 -24.83 19.97
CA PRO A 41 -9.51 -23.58 20.02
C PRO A 41 -10.94 -23.86 19.58
N ALA A 42 -11.84 -23.83 20.55
CA ALA A 42 -13.26 -23.84 20.32
C ALA A 42 -13.66 -22.63 19.46
N LYS A 43 -14.32 -22.93 18.35
CA LYS A 43 -15.36 -22.15 17.68
C LYS A 43 -15.02 -20.70 17.30
N VAL A 44 -14.86 -20.53 15.99
CA VAL A 44 -15.48 -19.48 15.15
C VAL A 44 -15.64 -18.12 15.84
N ALA A 45 -14.62 -17.28 15.72
CA ALA A 45 -14.79 -15.84 15.82
C ALA A 45 -14.38 -15.25 14.47
N GLU A 46 -15.32 -14.54 13.89
CA GLU A 46 -15.33 -13.97 12.55
C GLU A 46 -14.00 -13.31 12.19
N LYS A 47 -13.56 -13.52 10.95
CA LYS A 47 -12.46 -12.78 10.35
C LYS A 47 -12.77 -11.29 10.49
N LYS A 48 -12.23 -10.64 11.51
CA LYS A 48 -12.29 -9.19 11.65
C LYS A 48 -11.66 -8.66 10.38
N LYS A 49 -12.51 -8.09 9.51
CA LYS A 49 -12.07 -7.39 8.31
C LYS A 49 -11.02 -6.39 8.79
N VAL A 50 -9.78 -6.58 8.37
CA VAL A 50 -8.71 -5.62 8.59
C VAL A 50 -9.29 -4.28 8.15
N ALA A 51 -9.53 -3.39 9.11
CA ALA A 51 -9.98 -2.05 8.79
C ALA A 51 -8.88 -1.48 7.91
N LYS A 52 -9.18 -1.25 6.62
CA LYS A 52 -8.24 -0.60 5.69
C LYS A 52 -7.94 0.77 6.29
N ALA A 53 -6.84 0.83 7.03
CA ALA A 53 -6.35 2.05 7.62
C ALA A 53 -5.95 2.96 6.47
N PHE A 54 -6.54 4.16 6.45
CA PHE A 54 -6.36 5.19 5.44
C PHE A 54 -7.00 4.91 4.07
N THR A 55 -8.32 5.16 3.95
CA THR A 55 -8.99 5.25 2.64
C THR A 55 -9.61 6.64 2.47
N PRO A 56 -8.86 7.63 2.00
CA PRO A 56 -9.46 8.79 1.37
C PRO A 56 -10.19 8.29 0.12
N ARG A 57 -11.51 8.16 0.21
CA ARG A 57 -12.33 7.55 -0.83
C ARG A 57 -12.75 8.64 -1.80
N LEU A 58 -12.16 8.62 -2.98
CA LEU A 58 -12.69 9.38 -4.10
C LEU A 58 -13.79 8.57 -4.76
N ARG A 59 -14.96 9.18 -4.89
CA ARG A 59 -16.11 8.62 -5.58
C ARG A 59 -16.16 9.24 -6.97
N VAL A 60 -15.96 8.40 -7.98
CA VAL A 60 -16.02 8.80 -9.40
C VAL A 60 -17.36 8.35 -9.96
N THR A 61 -18.15 9.28 -10.46
CA THR A 61 -19.39 8.99 -11.19
C THR A 61 -19.08 9.04 -12.69
N LEU A 62 -19.38 7.95 -13.37
CA LEU A 62 -19.21 7.82 -14.81
C LEU A 62 -20.55 7.62 -15.48
N ARG A 63 -20.72 8.21 -16.65
CA ARG A 63 -21.82 7.92 -17.56
C ARG A 63 -21.33 6.95 -18.62
N VAL A 64 -21.99 5.81 -18.74
CA VAL A 64 -21.56 4.69 -19.57
C VAL A 64 -22.66 4.19 -20.49
N GLY A 65 -22.28 3.74 -21.69
CA GLY A 65 -23.20 3.22 -22.69
C GLY A 65 -22.52 2.33 -23.72
N ASN A 66 -23.31 1.48 -24.38
CA ASN A 66 -22.85 0.64 -25.50
C ASN A 66 -23.34 1.13 -26.86
N GLU A 67 -24.39 1.93 -26.88
CA GLU A 67 -24.97 2.55 -28.06
C GLU A 67 -24.53 4.01 -28.13
N PHE A 68 -24.14 4.47 -29.32
CA PHE A 68 -23.78 5.87 -29.55
C PHE A 68 -25.06 6.71 -29.57
N GLU A 69 -25.13 7.76 -28.75
CA GLU A 69 -26.34 8.57 -28.50
C GLU A 69 -27.56 7.77 -27.96
N GLY A 70 -27.32 6.55 -27.45
CA GLY A 70 -28.35 5.70 -26.88
C GLY A 70 -28.54 5.91 -25.37
N LYS A 71 -29.10 4.89 -24.72
CA LYS A 71 -29.34 4.93 -23.27
C LYS A 71 -28.04 4.87 -22.48
N MET A 72 -27.66 6.01 -21.92
CA MET A 72 -26.52 6.12 -20.99
C MET A 72 -26.96 5.84 -19.56
N HIS A 73 -26.15 5.11 -18.81
CA HIS A 73 -26.38 4.77 -17.41
C HIS A 73 -25.29 5.39 -16.55
N GLU A 74 -25.62 5.80 -15.34
CA GLU A 74 -24.65 6.32 -14.38
C GLU A 74 -24.15 5.18 -13.48
N ILE A 75 -22.84 5.06 -13.38
CA ILE A 75 -22.17 4.09 -12.51
C ILE A 75 -21.22 4.83 -11.58
N VAL A 76 -21.03 4.26 -10.38
CA VAL A 76 -20.19 4.83 -9.34
C VAL A 76 -19.01 3.90 -9.12
N HIS A 77 -17.81 4.46 -9.06
CA HIS A 77 -16.58 3.77 -8.72
C HIS A 77 -15.95 4.42 -7.48
N GLU A 78 -15.73 3.63 -6.43
CA GLU A 78 -14.97 4.05 -5.25
C GLU A 78 -13.49 3.71 -5.45
N ALA A 79 -12.62 4.72 -5.39
CA ALA A 79 -11.18 4.57 -5.45
C ALA A 79 -10.56 4.83 -4.08
N ASP A 80 -9.67 3.93 -3.65
CA ASP A 80 -8.94 4.00 -2.37
C ASP A 80 -7.67 4.89 -2.50
N THR A 81 -7.72 5.96 -3.31
CA THR A 81 -6.55 6.79 -3.62
C THR A 81 -6.84 8.28 -3.46
N LEU A 82 -5.84 9.04 -2.97
CA LEU A 82 -5.91 10.50 -2.85
C LEU A 82 -5.88 11.25 -4.19
N SER A 83 -5.39 10.60 -5.25
CA SER A 83 -5.19 11.26 -6.54
C SER A 83 -6.45 11.16 -7.39
N THR A 84 -7.00 12.32 -7.76
CA THR A 84 -8.17 12.44 -8.65
C THR A 84 -7.90 11.81 -10.01
N LEU A 85 -6.75 12.11 -10.62
CA LEU A 85 -6.35 11.57 -11.92
C LEU A 85 -6.29 10.03 -11.90
N LEU A 86 -5.73 9.46 -10.83
CA LEU A 86 -5.59 8.02 -10.70
C LEU A 86 -6.97 7.36 -10.51
N ALA A 87 -7.81 7.95 -9.67
CA ALA A 87 -9.19 7.51 -9.48
C ALA A 87 -9.99 7.54 -10.81
N GLU A 88 -9.86 8.59 -11.62
CA GLU A 88 -10.52 8.70 -12.93
C GLU A 88 -10.02 7.63 -13.91
N GLN A 89 -8.71 7.39 -13.95
CA GLN A 89 -8.14 6.36 -14.81
C GLN A 89 -8.60 4.95 -14.42
N GLU A 90 -8.60 4.64 -13.13
CA GLU A 90 -9.08 3.35 -12.61
C GLU A 90 -10.56 3.15 -12.91
N ALA A 91 -11.38 4.17 -12.65
CA ALA A 91 -12.81 4.16 -12.94
C ALA A 91 -13.06 3.96 -14.44
N THR A 92 -12.36 4.71 -15.31
CA THR A 92 -12.51 4.61 -16.76
C THR A 92 -12.06 3.25 -17.28
N LYS A 93 -10.94 2.72 -16.78
CA LYS A 93 -10.46 1.36 -17.12
C LYS A 93 -11.47 0.31 -16.70
N ALA A 94 -12.06 0.42 -15.51
CA ALA A 94 -13.08 -0.51 -15.03
C ALA A 94 -14.34 -0.46 -15.89
N ALA A 95 -14.81 0.73 -16.25
CA ALA A 95 -15.98 0.92 -17.10
C ALA A 95 -15.77 0.39 -18.53
N ARG A 96 -14.62 0.68 -19.14
CA ARG A 96 -14.28 0.25 -20.51
C ARG A 96 -14.21 -1.28 -20.70
N LYS A 97 -14.15 -2.06 -19.61
CA LYS A 97 -14.25 -3.53 -19.67
C LYS A 97 -15.62 -4.00 -20.14
N LYS A 98 -16.67 -3.24 -19.85
CA LYS A 98 -18.08 -3.61 -20.10
C LYS A 98 -18.79 -2.65 -21.04
N PHE A 99 -18.31 -1.41 -21.14
CA PHE A 99 -18.96 -0.35 -21.88
C PHE A 99 -18.07 0.22 -22.98
N ARG A 100 -18.64 0.47 -24.16
CA ARG A 100 -17.92 1.05 -25.30
C ARG A 100 -17.69 2.55 -25.13
N PHE A 101 -18.70 3.26 -24.63
CA PHE A 101 -18.66 4.70 -24.39
C PHE A 101 -18.63 4.95 -22.88
N VAL A 102 -17.65 5.74 -22.45
CA VAL A 102 -17.42 6.07 -21.04
C VAL A 102 -17.06 7.54 -20.97
N GLU A 103 -17.81 8.27 -20.16
CA GLU A 103 -17.63 9.68 -19.86
C GLU A 103 -17.54 9.87 -18.34
N VAL A 104 -16.59 10.69 -17.88
CA VAL A 104 -16.45 11.03 -16.47
C VAL A 104 -17.33 12.23 -16.18
N VAL A 105 -18.27 12.11 -15.23
CA VAL A 105 -19.22 13.18 -14.88
C VAL A 105 -18.71 14.00 -13.70
N SER A 106 -18.28 13.33 -12.63
CA SER A 106 -17.84 14.01 -11.42
C SER A 106 -16.91 13.15 -10.59
N THR A 107 -15.95 13.80 -9.93
CA THR A 107 -15.14 13.22 -8.86
C THR A 107 -15.44 13.96 -7.56
N GLN A 108 -15.80 13.21 -6.52
CA GLN A 108 -16.12 13.75 -5.20
C GLN A 108 -15.21 13.08 -4.16
N SER A 109 -14.63 13.87 -3.25
CA SER A 109 -14.05 13.30 -2.03
C SER A 109 -15.17 13.03 -1.03
N MET A 110 -15.20 11.82 -0.48
CA MET A 110 -16.13 11.44 0.59
C MET A 110 -15.68 11.94 1.96
#